data_AF-A0A382X5A0-F1
#
_entry.id   AF-A0A382X5A0-F1
#
_cell.length_a   1.000
_cell.length_b   1.000
_cell.length_c   1.000
_cell.angle_alpha   90.00
_cell.angle_beta   90.00
_cell.angle_gamma   90.00
#
_symmetry.space_group_name_H-M   'P 1'
#
loop_
_entity.id
_entity.type
_entity.pdbx_description
1 polymer ?
#
loop_
_entity_poly.entity_id
_entity_poly.type
_entity_poly.pdbx_seq_one_letter_code
_entity_poly.pdbx_strand_id
1 'polypeptide(L)'
;MINRTTLILNNLFFILFFSILSAQPTYEFEIIPIPDLETPLGMNSDGEKIVGTNFGGMAVYWSDSTGSLFLGPGEAWGISENDRIFAELE
;
A
#
# COMPACT_ATOMS: atom_id res chain seq x y z
N MET A 1 22.71 49.56 -11.42
CA MET A 1 21.26 49.76 -11.19
C MET A 1 20.53 48.59 -11.83
N ILE A 2 19.72 47.84 -11.07
CA ILE A 2 18.86 46.78 -11.62
C ILE A 2 17.64 47.44 -12.28
N ASN A 3 17.27 47.02 -13.49
CA ASN A 3 16.09 47.57 -14.15
C ASN A 3 14.80 47.03 -13.49
N ARG A 4 13.72 47.81 -13.53
CA ARG A 4 12.44 47.46 -12.87
C ARG A 4 11.83 46.15 -13.40
N THR A 5 11.93 45.89 -14.69
CA THR A 5 11.45 44.66 -15.33
C THR A 5 12.20 43.43 -14.83
N THR A 6 13.52 43.50 -14.68
CA THR A 6 14.36 42.42 -14.13
C THR A 6 14.02 42.15 -12.68
N LEU A 7 13.74 43.18 -11.89
CA LEU A 7 13.29 43.02 -10.50
C LEU A 7 11.93 42.31 -10.42
N ILE A 8 10.97 42.66 -11.28
CA ILE A 8 9.65 42.04 -11.34
C ILE A 8 9.75 40.56 -11.74
N LEU A 9 10.54 40.26 -12.78
CA LEU A 9 10.76 38.88 -13.24
C LEU A 9 11.39 38.01 -12.15
N ASN A 10 12.44 38.51 -11.47
CA ASN A 10 13.07 37.78 -10.38
C ASN A 10 12.10 37.50 -9.23
N ASN A 11 11.29 38.49 -8.85
CA ASN A 11 10.28 38.30 -7.81
C ASN A 11 9.22 37.27 -8.22
N LEU A 12 8.80 37.27 -9.49
CA LEU A 12 7.83 36.31 -10.00
C LEU A 12 8.40 34.89 -10.00
N PHE A 13 9.65 34.72 -10.44
CA PHE A 13 10.35 33.43 -10.37
C PHE A 13 10.48 32.93 -8.93
N PHE A 14 10.84 33.82 -8.01
CA PHE A 14 10.98 33.48 -6.60
C PHE A 14 9.65 32.99 -6.00
N ILE A 15 8.54 33.69 -6.29
CA ILE A 15 7.20 33.31 -5.84
C ILE A 15 6.79 31.94 -6.43
N LEU A 16 6.93 31.76 -7.74
CA LEU A 16 6.60 30.49 -8.43
C LEU A 16 7.37 29.31 -7.85
N PHE A 17 8.68 29.48 -7.65
CA PHE A 17 9.53 28.43 -7.11
C PHE A 17 9.10 28.03 -5.69
N PHE A 18 8.82 29.02 -4.84
CA PHE A 18 8.40 28.75 -3.47
C PHE A 18 7.02 28.06 -3.41
N SER A 19 6.08 28.46 -4.28
CA SER A 19 4.76 27.82 -4.37
C SER A 19 4.85 26.34 -4.77
N ILE A 20 5.71 26.00 -5.74
CA ILE A 20 5.91 24.60 -6.18
C ILE A 20 6.53 23.76 -5.07
N LEU A 21 7.49 24.30 -4.31
CA LEU A 21 8.09 23.61 -3.18
C LEU A 21 7.11 23.40 -2.02
N SER A 22 6.24 24.37 -1.75
CA SER A 22 5.24 24.24 -0.68
C SER A 22 4.05 23.34 -1.04
N ALA A 23 3.77 23.17 -2.33
CA ALA A 23 2.65 22.36 -2.83
C ALA A 23 3.05 20.91 -3.14
N GLN A 24 4.21 20.45 -2.67
CA GLN A 24 4.59 19.05 -2.82
C GLN A 24 3.58 18.18 -2.08
N PRO A 25 3.04 17.12 -2.71
CA PRO A 25 2.16 16.19 -2.02
C PRO A 25 2.95 15.49 -0.91
N THR A 26 2.46 15.57 0.33
CA THR A 26 2.92 14.71 1.41
C THR A 26 2.24 13.36 1.25
N TYR A 27 3.00 12.33 0.88
CA TYR A 27 2.50 10.97 0.88
C TYR A 27 2.47 10.46 2.33
N GLU A 28 1.27 10.38 2.90
CA GLU A 28 1.04 9.73 4.17
C GLU A 28 0.58 8.30 3.88
N PHE A 29 1.23 7.32 4.53
CA PHE A 29 0.77 5.94 4.51
C PHE A 29 0.53 5.47 5.94
N GLU A 30 -0.48 4.62 6.08
CA GLU A 30 -0.78 3.93 7.33
C GLU A 30 -0.29 2.49 7.22
N ILE A 31 0.44 2.01 8.24
CA ILE A 31 0.77 0.60 8.36
C ILE A 31 -0.31 -0.03 9.23
N ILE A 32 -1.15 -0.86 8.62
CA ILE A 32 -2.16 -1.64 9.34
C ILE A 32 -1.59 -3.03 9.68
N PRO A 33 -1.49 -3.41 10.97
CA PRO A 33 -1.21 -4.79 11.32
C PRO A 33 -2.44 -5.64 11.00
N ILE A 34 -2.24 -6.75 10.30
CA ILE A 34 -3.32 -7.72 10.03
C ILE A 34 -3.37 -8.72 11.17
N PRO A 35 -4.47 -8.76 11.94
CA PRO A 35 -4.61 -9.73 13.03
C PRO A 35 -4.52 -11.16 12.50
N ASP A 36 -3.85 -12.02 13.26
CA ASP A 36 -3.73 -13.45 12.97
C ASP A 36 -2.99 -13.82 11.69
N LEU A 37 -2.32 -12.87 11.02
CA LEU A 37 -1.50 -13.12 9.84
C LEU A 37 -0.03 -12.85 10.16
N GLU A 38 0.79 -13.89 10.11
CA GLU A 38 2.22 -13.84 10.46
C GLU A 38 3.09 -13.75 9.20
N THR A 39 2.91 -14.67 8.25
CA THR A 39 3.67 -14.67 7.00
C THR A 39 2.74 -14.40 5.82
N PRO A 40 2.81 -13.22 5.17
CA PRO A 40 2.07 -12.99 3.93
C PRO A 40 2.66 -13.83 2.80
N LEU A 41 1.80 -14.56 2.09
CA LEU A 41 2.17 -15.40 0.95
C LEU A 41 1.76 -14.76 -0.39
N GLY A 42 0.69 -13.97 -0.41
CA GLY A 42 0.24 -13.26 -1.61
C GLY A 42 -0.79 -12.18 -1.31
N MET A 43 -0.92 -11.23 -2.23
CA MET A 43 -1.92 -10.16 -2.21
C MET A 43 -2.47 -9.94 -3.62
N ASN A 44 -3.70 -9.44 -3.73
CA ASN A 44 -4.23 -8.96 -5.01
C ASN A 44 -3.64 -7.59 -5.39
N SER A 45 -3.80 -7.14 -6.64
CA SER A 45 -3.18 -5.90 -7.16
C SER A 45 -3.47 -4.66 -6.32
N ASP A 46 -4.67 -4.57 -5.75
CA ASP A 46 -5.16 -3.40 -5.03
C ASP A 46 -4.85 -3.48 -3.53
N GLY A 47 -4.32 -4.61 -3.05
CA GLY A 47 -3.93 -4.84 -1.67
C GLY A 47 -5.07 -4.96 -0.66
N GLU A 48 -6.31 -5.03 -1.13
CA GLU A 48 -7.51 -5.20 -0.30
C GLU A 48 -7.64 -6.62 0.24
N LYS A 49 -6.97 -7.60 -0.39
CA LYS A 49 -7.05 -9.02 -0.03
C LYS A 49 -5.67 -9.64 0.05
N ILE A 50 -5.43 -10.36 1.14
CA ILE A 50 -4.14 -10.95 1.45
C ILE A 50 -4.36 -12.40 1.88
N VAL A 51 -3.47 -13.28 1.43
CA VAL A 51 -3.38 -14.66 1.91
C VAL A 51 -2.02 -14.87 2.57
N GLY A 52 -2.02 -15.61 3.67
CA GLY A 52 -0.82 -15.89 4.44
C GLY A 52 -1.00 -17.06 5.39
N THR A 53 -0.09 -17.19 6.33
CA THR A 53 -0.17 -18.18 7.42
C THR A 53 -0.12 -17.50 8.78
N ASN A 54 -0.77 -18.12 9.77
CA ASN A 54 -0.65 -17.73 11.17
C ASN A 54 0.44 -18.53 11.89
N PHE A 55 0.74 -18.20 13.15
CA PHE A 55 1.69 -18.93 14.00
C PHE A 55 1.36 -20.42 14.21
N GLY A 56 0.10 -20.82 13.99
CA GLY A 56 -0.35 -22.20 14.10
C GLY A 56 -0.20 -23.02 12.82
N GLY A 57 0.38 -22.47 11.75
CA GLY A 57 0.49 -23.14 10.44
C GLY A 57 -0.84 -23.21 9.69
N MET A 58 -1.82 -22.40 10.08
CA MET A 58 -3.10 -22.31 9.39
C MET A 58 -3.05 -21.23 8.33
N ALA A 59 -3.65 -21.51 7.19
CA ALA A 59 -3.89 -20.56 6.14
C ALA A 59 -4.91 -19.51 6.57
N VAL A 60 -4.57 -18.26 6.32
CA VAL A 60 -5.39 -17.09 6.65
C VAL A 60 -5.64 -16.31 5.38
N TYR A 61 -6.92 -16.08 5.10
CA TYR A 61 -7.36 -15.06 4.16
C TYR A 61 -7.78 -13.84 4.96
N TRP A 62 -7.34 -12.66 4.54
CA TRP A 62 -7.77 -11.40 5.11
C TRP A 62 -8.32 -10.48 4.02
N SER A 63 -9.39 -9.75 4.35
CA SER A 63 -9.82 -8.58 3.59
C SER A 63 -10.37 -7.50 4.51
N ASP A 64 -10.42 -6.27 4.01
CA ASP A 64 -11.00 -5.12 4.72
C ASP A 64 -12.46 -5.35 5.16
N SER A 65 -13.23 -6.04 4.33
CA SER A 65 -14.67 -6.25 4.50
C SER A 65 -15.01 -7.44 5.38
N THR A 66 -14.15 -8.47 5.42
CA THR A 66 -14.41 -9.71 6.16
C THR A 66 -13.56 -9.86 7.41
N GLY A 67 -12.44 -9.13 7.52
CA GLY A 67 -11.38 -9.47 8.46
C GLY A 67 -10.72 -10.81 8.13
N SER A 68 -10.10 -11.43 9.14
CA SER A 68 -9.36 -12.69 9.01
C SER A 68 -10.28 -13.92 9.00
N LEU A 69 -10.08 -14.80 8.02
CA LEU A 69 -10.75 -16.08 7.85
C LEU A 69 -9.71 -17.21 7.81
N PHE A 70 -9.90 -18.23 8.65
CA PHE A 70 -9.04 -19.41 8.67
C PHE A 70 -9.55 -20.45 7.66
N LEU A 71 -8.70 -20.83 6.70
CA LEU A 71 -9.12 -21.71 5.59
C LEU A 71 -8.78 -23.19 5.83
N GLY A 72 -7.81 -23.46 6.70
CA GLY A 72 -7.36 -24.82 6.99
C GLY A 72 -5.84 -24.89 7.17
N PRO A 73 -5.29 -26.06 7.47
CA PRO A 73 -3.84 -26.27 7.45
C PRO A 73 -3.31 -26.17 6.02
N GLY A 74 -2.10 -25.65 5.85
CA GLY A 74 -1.36 -25.76 4.59
C GLY A 74 -0.24 -24.73 4.46
N GLU A 75 0.83 -25.11 3.79
CA GLU A 75 2.09 -24.34 3.73
C GLU A 75 2.20 -23.43 2.50
N ALA A 76 1.43 -23.72 1.43
CA ALA A 76 1.47 -22.97 0.17
C ALA A 76 0.06 -22.52 -0.24
N TRP A 77 -0.21 -21.23 -0.04
CA TRP A 77 -1.46 -20.57 -0.41
C TRP A 77 -1.18 -19.34 -1.25
N GLY A 78 -2.03 -19.08 -2.23
CA GLY A 78 -1.93 -17.92 -3.10
C GLY A 78 -3.30 -17.35 -3.47
N ILE A 79 -3.29 -16.09 -3.92
CA ILE A 79 -4.46 -15.39 -4.43
C ILE A 79 -4.16 -14.91 -5.85
N SER A 80 -5.11 -15.09 -6.76
CA SER A 80 -5.02 -14.55 -8.11
C SER A 80 -5.71 -13.19 -8.22
N GLU A 81 -5.46 -12.50 -9.34
CA GLU A 81 -6.09 -11.20 -9.66
C GLU A 81 -7.62 -11.22 -9.70
N ASN A 82 -8.23 -12.39 -9.93
CA ASN A 82 -9.68 -12.56 -9.89
C ASN A 82 -10.17 -13.13 -8.55
N ASP A 83 -9.42 -12.85 -7.48
CA ASP A 83 -9.70 -13.21 -6.09
C ASP A 83 -9.88 -14.72 -5.84
N ARG A 84 -9.30 -15.57 -6.70
CA ARG A 84 -9.34 -17.02 -6.47
C ARG A 84 -8.20 -17.42 -5.55
N ILE A 85 -8.57 -18.08 -4.47
CA ILE A 85 -7.64 -18.68 -3.54
C ILE A 85 -7.29 -20.08 -4.04
N PHE A 86 -6.00 -20.40 -4.07
CA PHE A 86 -5.51 -21.73 -4.38
C PHE A 86 -4.55 -22.20 -3.30
N ALA A 87 -4.54 -23.52 -3.09
CA ALA A 87 -3.67 -24.21 -2.15
C ALA A 87 -2.98 -25.36 -2.90
N GLU A 88 -1.77 -25.74 -2.46
CA GLU A 88 -1.29 -27.08 -2.78
C GLU A 88 -2.22 -28.12 -2.15
N LEU A 89 -2.67 -29.07 -2.96
CA LEU A 89 -3.33 -30.27 -2.49
C LEU A 89 -2.22 -31.27 -2.12
N GLU A 90 -2.26 -31.75 -0.88
CA GLU A 90 -1.41 -32.86 -0.41
C GLU A 90 -1.79 -34.18 -1.08
#